data_AF-A0A3C0V004-F1
#
_entry.id   AF-A0A3C0V004-F1
#
_cell.length_a   1.000
_cell.length_b   1.000
_cell.length_c   1.000
_cell.angle_alpha   90.00
_cell.angle_beta   90.00
_cell.angle_gamma   90.00
#
_symmetry.space_group_name_H-M   'P 1'
#
loop_
_entity.id
_entity.type
_entity.pdbx_description
1 polymer ?
#
loop_
_entity_poly.entity_id
_entity_poly.type
_entity_poly.pdbx_seq_one_letter_code
_entity_poly.pdbx_strand_id
1 'polypeptide(L)'
;DLQNGETETFKGDLHTRADIVHFKVLGNVAFIGGYHNSRPMVMAFSFFDKSVKALPFLYTTNTEISNLELDEQQNQLHVLLYTTKRGDCHFSIKTYSYEGKLVKTTAMPFENDNGLITGKILPLDESSSLIVGNYAQGCTQYSQGLYFSKIKDAEPEGFQWVDFSKLENFFNYLKPKRKQRVVEKISKQKEEGKEPKFRYRMLVHDIIKNGEEFILVAEVYYPVYKSGNMYYGGGRSNIHREYDAFRYTHAIVCGFDKSGKLLWDNCFALENVENIELLPMVQVTRRDGLLVLAYPKEEKIHTEVIERSRVVREKEIHELKTAVEGEKIVDSEQGVLAAWYDRFFVAYGYQKVGGEKWASSSRDVFYVNKLSYDPNAPRPDAKEEAKKEN
;
A
#
# COMPACT_ATOMS: atom_id res chain seq x y z
N ASP A 1 13.90 20.84 -12.65
CA ASP A 1 14.26 21.22 -11.29
C ASP A 1 13.01 21.65 -10.53
N LEU A 2 12.84 21.21 -9.29
CA LEU A 2 11.67 21.50 -8.46
C LEU A 2 11.57 22.97 -8.02
N GLN A 3 12.68 23.72 -8.06
CA GLN A 3 12.73 25.13 -7.66
C GLN A 3 12.28 26.07 -8.78
N ASN A 4 12.61 25.74 -10.04
CA ASN A 4 12.30 26.56 -11.21
C ASN A 4 11.20 25.96 -12.10
N GLY A 5 10.75 24.73 -11.83
CA GLY A 5 9.73 24.04 -12.60
C GLY A 5 10.24 23.52 -13.95
N GLU A 6 11.55 23.52 -14.20
CA GLU A 6 12.12 22.97 -15.42
C GLU A 6 11.86 21.46 -15.48
N THR A 7 11.48 20.98 -16.65
CA THR A 7 11.24 19.55 -16.88
C THR A 7 12.16 19.06 -17.98
N GLU A 8 12.83 17.95 -17.71
CA GLU A 8 13.58 17.21 -18.74
C GLU A 8 12.82 15.93 -19.07
N THR A 9 12.72 15.62 -20.35
CA THR A 9 12.03 14.42 -20.83
C THR A 9 13.03 13.46 -21.46
N PHE A 10 13.11 12.26 -20.90
CA PHE A 10 13.89 11.15 -21.45
C PHE A 10 12.98 10.20 -22.21
N LYS A 11 13.43 9.75 -23.39
CA LYS A 11 12.73 8.76 -24.22
C LYS A 11 13.72 7.67 -24.61
N GLY A 12 13.26 6.43 -24.60
CA GLY A 12 14.03 5.25 -25.02
C GLY A 12 13.08 4.09 -25.31
N ASP A 13 13.57 3.13 -26.08
CA ASP A 13 12.82 1.93 -26.43
C ASP A 13 13.22 0.77 -25.51
N LEU A 14 12.23 0.01 -25.06
CA LEU A 14 12.48 -1.24 -24.34
C LEU A 14 12.89 -2.31 -25.35
N HIS A 15 13.92 -3.09 -25.01
CA HIS A 15 14.43 -4.17 -25.88
C HIS A 15 13.41 -5.29 -26.14
N THR A 16 12.36 -5.38 -25.33
CA THR A 16 11.31 -6.37 -25.47
C THR A 16 9.97 -5.82 -25.01
N ARG A 17 8.88 -6.38 -25.53
CA ARG A 17 7.54 -6.13 -25.02
C ARG A 17 7.42 -6.75 -23.63
N ALA A 18 7.07 -5.95 -22.64
CA ALA A 18 6.86 -6.42 -21.28
C ALA A 18 5.61 -5.77 -20.70
N ASP A 19 4.88 -6.54 -19.91
CA ASP A 19 3.82 -6.01 -19.07
C ASP A 19 4.47 -5.37 -17.85
N ILE A 20 4.53 -4.04 -17.83
CA ILE A 20 5.20 -3.26 -16.78
C ILE A 20 4.29 -3.19 -15.57
N VAL A 21 4.82 -3.57 -14.41
CA VAL A 21 4.08 -3.53 -13.13
C VAL A 21 4.81 -2.77 -12.03
N HIS A 22 6.11 -2.49 -12.20
CA HIS A 22 6.90 -1.73 -11.24
C HIS A 22 7.77 -0.69 -11.94
N PHE A 23 7.90 0.47 -11.31
CA PHE A 23 8.76 1.55 -11.75
C PHE A 23 9.39 2.23 -10.53
N LYS A 24 10.73 2.29 -10.49
CA LYS A 24 11.51 2.94 -9.44
C LYS A 24 12.68 3.69 -10.06
N VAL A 25 13.08 4.82 -9.49
CA VAL A 25 14.19 5.64 -10.01
C VAL A 25 15.23 5.82 -8.92
N LEU A 26 16.49 5.54 -9.23
CA LEU A 26 17.64 5.74 -8.34
C LEU A 26 18.69 6.57 -9.10
N GLY A 27 18.88 7.82 -8.67
CA GLY A 27 19.73 8.77 -9.38
C GLY A 27 19.36 8.87 -10.86
N ASN A 28 20.32 8.62 -11.75
CA ASN A 28 20.15 8.64 -13.20
C ASN A 28 19.70 7.32 -13.84
N VAL A 29 19.15 6.37 -13.06
CA VAL A 29 18.70 5.06 -13.57
C VAL A 29 17.26 4.81 -13.18
N ALA A 30 16.42 4.50 -14.16
CA ALA A 30 15.08 3.95 -13.95
C ALA A 30 15.11 2.42 -14.00
N PHE A 31 14.58 1.78 -12.98
CA PHE A 31 14.33 0.35 -12.93
C PHE A 31 12.88 0.05 -13.25
N ILE A 32 12.67 -0.73 -14.31
CA ILE A 32 11.37 -1.05 -14.89
C ILE A 32 11.15 -2.55 -14.73
N GLY A 33 10.31 -2.93 -13.77
CA GLY A 33 9.97 -4.31 -13.47
C GLY A 33 8.69 -4.75 -14.16
N GLY A 34 8.69 -5.95 -14.73
CA GLY A 34 7.57 -6.46 -15.49
C GLY A 34 7.71 -7.92 -15.85
N TYR A 35 6.86 -8.35 -16.79
CA TYR A 35 6.83 -9.72 -17.27
C TYR A 35 6.97 -9.78 -18.78
N HIS A 36 7.80 -10.71 -19.24
CA HIS A 36 7.88 -11.09 -20.65
C HIS A 36 7.61 -12.60 -20.76
N ASN A 37 6.58 -12.99 -21.52
CA ASN A 37 6.11 -14.38 -21.61
C ASN A 37 5.90 -15.03 -20.23
N SER A 38 5.20 -14.32 -19.34
CA SER A 38 4.90 -14.76 -17.95
C SER A 38 6.13 -15.07 -17.08
N ARG A 39 7.30 -14.52 -17.45
CA ARG A 39 8.53 -14.63 -16.65
C ARG A 39 8.97 -13.23 -16.21
N PRO A 40 9.40 -13.08 -14.95
CA PRO A 40 9.74 -11.78 -14.42
C PRO A 40 11.05 -11.29 -15.02
N MET A 41 11.10 -9.99 -15.27
CA MET A 41 12.32 -9.30 -15.68
C MET A 41 12.33 -7.88 -15.11
N VAL A 42 13.53 -7.35 -14.94
CA VAL A 42 13.73 -5.95 -14.58
C VAL A 42 14.74 -5.37 -15.56
N MET A 43 14.43 -4.20 -16.12
CA MET A 43 15.30 -3.44 -17.01
C MET A 43 15.78 -2.18 -16.30
N ALA A 44 17.08 -1.91 -16.38
CA ALA A 44 17.70 -0.66 -15.97
C ALA A 44 17.84 0.24 -17.20
N PHE A 45 17.21 1.41 -17.18
CA PHE A 45 17.32 2.45 -18.20
C PHE A 45 18.13 3.62 -17.65
N SER A 46 19.27 3.91 -18.27
CA SER A 46 20.14 5.01 -17.89
C SER A 46 19.69 6.30 -18.57
N PHE A 47 19.44 7.36 -17.81
CA PHE A 47 19.08 8.68 -18.33
C PHE A 47 20.27 9.38 -19.01
N PHE A 48 21.51 9.00 -18.65
CA PHE A 48 22.73 9.62 -19.17
C PHE A 48 23.01 9.25 -20.63
N ASP A 49 23.07 7.94 -20.91
CA ASP A 49 23.40 7.41 -22.24
C ASP A 49 22.21 6.77 -22.96
N LYS A 50 21.02 6.79 -22.34
CA LYS A 50 19.78 6.18 -22.84
C LYS A 50 19.89 4.68 -23.09
N SER A 51 20.87 4.01 -22.50
CA SER A 51 21.04 2.57 -22.62
C SER A 51 20.03 1.83 -21.75
N VAL A 52 19.52 0.70 -22.26
CA VAL A 52 18.67 -0.24 -21.51
C VAL A 52 19.44 -1.54 -21.31
N LYS A 53 19.46 -2.06 -20.08
CA LYS A 53 20.08 -3.34 -19.72
C LYS A 53 19.11 -4.18 -18.90
N ALA A 54 18.92 -5.45 -19.26
CA ALA A 54 18.15 -6.38 -18.43
C ALA A 54 19.01 -6.87 -17.25
N LEU A 55 18.43 -6.91 -16.05
CA LEU A 55 19.10 -7.44 -14.88
C LEU A 55 19.22 -8.97 -14.97
N PRO A 56 20.41 -9.53 -14.69
CA PRO A 56 20.64 -10.96 -14.85
C PRO A 56 19.94 -11.78 -13.75
N PHE A 57 19.72 -13.07 -13.99
CA PHE A 57 19.24 -14.06 -13.02
C PHE A 57 17.80 -13.86 -12.47
N LEU A 58 16.94 -13.14 -13.19
CA LEU A 58 15.51 -12.99 -12.85
C LEU A 58 14.59 -13.90 -13.66
N TYR A 59 14.97 -14.24 -14.90
CA TYR A 59 14.07 -14.86 -15.88
C TYR A 59 13.80 -16.35 -15.59
N THR A 60 12.97 -16.62 -14.58
CA THR A 60 12.62 -17.96 -14.09
C THR A 60 11.11 -18.23 -14.22
N THR A 61 10.73 -19.48 -14.41
CA THR A 61 9.31 -19.89 -14.46
C THR A 61 8.68 -19.86 -13.07
N ASN A 62 7.36 -19.69 -13.00
CA ASN A 62 6.59 -19.72 -11.75
C ASN A 62 7.13 -18.77 -10.67
N THR A 63 7.64 -17.62 -11.10
CA THR A 63 8.22 -16.61 -10.24
C THR A 63 7.52 -15.29 -10.50
N GLU A 64 7.12 -14.64 -9.42
CA GLU A 64 6.46 -13.33 -9.43
C GLU A 64 7.39 -12.31 -8.78
N ILE A 65 7.44 -11.10 -9.33
CA ILE A 65 8.02 -9.95 -8.66
C ILE A 65 7.03 -9.53 -7.59
N SER A 66 7.40 -9.74 -6.34
CA SER A 66 6.62 -9.27 -5.20
C SER A 66 6.75 -7.75 -5.08
N ASN A 67 7.98 -7.25 -5.21
CA ASN A 67 8.26 -5.83 -5.07
C ASN A 67 9.66 -5.42 -5.58
N LEU A 68 9.84 -4.12 -5.81
CA LEU A 68 11.13 -3.47 -6.05
C LEU A 68 11.40 -2.44 -4.96
N GLU A 69 12.49 -2.61 -4.22
CA GLU A 69 12.89 -1.70 -3.13
C GLU A 69 14.25 -1.08 -3.42
N LEU A 70 14.38 0.21 -3.13
CA LEU A 70 15.61 0.96 -3.35
C LEU A 70 16.34 1.18 -2.03
N ASP A 71 17.66 1.00 -2.06
CA ASP A 71 18.56 1.47 -1.03
C ASP A 71 19.36 2.64 -1.61
N GLU A 72 18.90 3.86 -1.32
CA GLU A 72 19.55 5.09 -1.76
C GLU A 72 20.90 5.33 -1.06
N GLN A 73 21.13 4.76 0.12
CA GLN A 73 22.39 4.95 0.85
C GLN A 73 23.50 4.12 0.23
N GLN A 74 23.20 2.88 -0.16
CA GLN A 74 24.15 1.97 -0.78
C GLN A 74 24.12 1.99 -2.31
N ASN A 75 23.21 2.77 -2.91
CA ASN A 75 22.91 2.76 -4.35
C ASN A 75 22.60 1.35 -4.88
N GLN A 76 21.69 0.66 -4.20
CA GLN A 76 21.30 -0.71 -4.55
C GLN A 76 19.80 -0.82 -4.87
N LEU A 77 19.46 -1.82 -5.68
CA LEU A 77 18.09 -2.27 -5.94
C LEU A 77 17.91 -3.65 -5.34
N HIS A 78 16.87 -3.83 -4.55
CA HIS A 78 16.40 -5.12 -4.09
C HIS A 78 15.17 -5.56 -4.89
N VAL A 79 15.29 -6.70 -5.56
CA VAL A 79 14.18 -7.36 -6.27
C VAL A 79 13.67 -8.50 -5.40
N LEU A 80 12.46 -8.36 -4.86
CA LEU A 80 11.83 -9.37 -4.03
C LEU A 80 11.01 -10.30 -4.92
N LEU A 81 11.27 -11.60 -4.80
CA LEU A 81 10.73 -12.63 -5.67
C LEU A 81 10.00 -13.69 -4.86
N TYR A 82 8.81 -14.05 -5.33
CA TYR A 82 8.04 -15.18 -4.84
C TYR A 82 8.03 -16.28 -5.91
N THR A 83 8.62 -17.44 -5.61
CA THR A 83 8.71 -18.58 -6.54
C THR A 83 7.90 -19.76 -6.02
N THR A 84 7.08 -20.36 -6.88
CA THR A 84 6.33 -21.59 -6.57
C THR A 84 6.90 -22.81 -7.31
N LYS A 85 7.18 -23.89 -6.58
CA LYS A 85 7.71 -25.16 -7.11
C LYS A 85 7.03 -26.35 -6.45
N ARG A 86 6.22 -27.09 -7.21
CA ARG A 86 5.66 -28.41 -6.83
C ARG A 86 5.09 -28.48 -5.39
N GLY A 87 4.32 -27.47 -4.97
CA GLY A 87 3.70 -27.41 -3.64
C GLY A 87 4.48 -26.55 -2.64
N ASP A 88 5.75 -26.26 -2.90
CA ASP A 88 6.57 -25.37 -2.08
C ASP A 88 6.60 -23.95 -2.66
N CYS A 89 6.84 -22.98 -1.79
CA CYS A 89 7.03 -21.60 -2.14
C CYS A 89 8.30 -21.06 -1.47
N HIS A 90 9.03 -20.26 -2.23
CA HIS A 90 10.31 -19.70 -1.82
C HIS A 90 10.25 -18.20 -2.02
N PHE A 91 10.58 -17.47 -0.96
CA PHE A 91 10.73 -16.01 -1.04
C PHE A 91 12.23 -15.70 -1.06
N SER A 92 12.66 -14.86 -1.99
CA SER A 92 14.07 -14.50 -2.12
C SER A 92 14.24 -13.05 -2.51
N ILE A 93 15.39 -12.48 -2.16
CA ILE A 93 15.74 -11.09 -2.43
C ILE A 93 17.02 -11.11 -3.26
N LYS A 94 16.95 -10.57 -4.47
CA LYS A 94 18.14 -10.36 -5.30
C LYS A 94 18.55 -8.90 -5.24
N THR A 95 19.76 -8.66 -4.77
CA THR A 95 20.31 -7.31 -4.61
C THR A 95 21.23 -6.99 -5.76
N TYR A 96 20.98 -5.88 -6.44
CA TYR A 96 21.76 -5.39 -7.56
C TYR A 96 22.44 -4.08 -7.21
N SER A 97 23.67 -3.92 -7.70
CA SER A 97 24.39 -2.64 -7.70
C SER A 97 23.72 -1.63 -8.63
N TYR A 98 24.13 -0.37 -8.50
CA TYR A 98 23.73 0.73 -9.37
C TYR A 98 23.89 0.41 -10.87
N GLU A 99 24.94 -0.34 -11.25
CA GLU A 99 25.22 -0.73 -12.64
C GLU A 99 24.41 -1.96 -13.11
N GLY A 100 23.55 -2.51 -12.25
CA GLY A 100 22.73 -3.69 -12.55
C GLY A 100 23.44 -5.03 -12.41
N LYS A 101 24.60 -5.08 -11.75
CA LYS A 101 25.28 -6.36 -11.42
C LYS A 101 24.69 -6.95 -10.15
N LEU A 102 24.42 -8.25 -10.15
CA LEU A 102 23.97 -8.98 -8.96
C LEU A 102 25.08 -8.98 -7.89
N VAL A 103 24.78 -8.45 -6.72
CA VAL A 103 25.68 -8.37 -5.55
C VAL A 103 25.49 -9.60 -4.66
N LYS A 104 24.23 -9.89 -4.27
CA LYS A 104 23.90 -11.00 -3.38
C LYS A 104 22.48 -11.49 -3.61
N THR A 105 22.23 -12.75 -3.20
CA THR A 105 20.88 -13.33 -3.12
C THR A 105 20.63 -13.79 -1.70
N THR A 106 19.59 -13.25 -1.07
CA THR A 106 19.11 -13.65 0.26
C THR A 106 17.95 -14.60 0.07
N ALA A 107 18.06 -15.84 0.56
CA ALA A 107 16.95 -16.79 0.60
C ALA A 107 16.22 -16.64 1.94
N MET A 108 14.91 -16.46 1.91
CA MET A 108 14.11 -16.42 3.12
C MET A 108 13.68 -17.85 3.50
N PRO A 109 13.79 -18.24 4.77
CA PRO A 109 13.41 -19.57 5.19
C PRO A 109 11.89 -19.76 5.17
N PHE A 110 11.47 -21.00 4.97
CA PHE A 110 10.08 -21.43 5.13
C PHE A 110 10.00 -22.20 6.45
N GLU A 111 9.57 -21.53 7.53
CA GLU A 111 9.56 -22.07 8.89
C GLU A 111 8.13 -22.22 9.40
N ASN A 112 7.85 -23.27 10.18
CA ASN A 112 6.55 -23.48 10.83
C ASN A 112 5.34 -23.47 9.88
N ASP A 113 5.52 -23.93 8.64
CA ASP A 113 4.48 -23.86 7.59
C ASP A 113 4.07 -22.40 7.26
N ASN A 114 4.92 -21.40 7.54
CA ASN A 114 4.67 -20.01 7.19
C ASN A 114 5.40 -19.63 5.89
N GLY A 115 4.62 -19.38 4.83
CA GLY A 115 5.10 -18.83 3.56
C GLY A 115 5.02 -17.31 3.54
N LEU A 116 6.12 -16.64 3.19
CA LEU A 116 6.14 -15.18 3.02
C LEU A 116 5.46 -14.78 1.71
N ILE A 117 4.67 -13.69 1.73
CA ILE A 117 3.87 -13.23 0.58
C ILE A 117 4.47 -11.95 -0.01
N THR A 118 4.66 -10.93 0.82
CA THR A 118 5.27 -9.66 0.43
C THR A 118 6.39 -9.25 1.38
N GLY A 119 7.15 -8.23 1.00
CA GLY A 119 8.18 -7.65 1.84
C GLY A 119 8.45 -6.20 1.49
N LYS A 120 8.83 -5.45 2.51
CA LYS A 120 9.34 -4.09 2.46
C LYS A 120 10.65 -4.06 3.22
N ILE A 121 11.68 -3.52 2.58
CA ILE A 121 13.04 -3.52 3.11
C ILE A 121 13.38 -2.10 3.55
N LEU A 122 13.97 -1.96 4.73
CA LEU A 122 14.50 -0.69 5.22
C LEU A 122 15.97 -0.88 5.60
N PRO A 123 16.91 -0.26 4.87
CA PRO A 123 18.32 -0.27 5.24
C PRO A 123 18.53 0.31 6.65
N LEU A 124 19.36 -0.35 7.46
CA LEU A 124 19.74 0.12 8.79
C LEU A 124 21.19 0.63 8.80
N ASP A 125 22.10 -0.12 8.17
CA ASP A 125 23.52 0.17 7.99
C ASP A 125 24.06 -0.53 6.73
N GLU A 126 25.36 -0.44 6.47
CA GLU A 126 26.02 -1.01 5.27
C GLU A 126 25.83 -2.53 5.12
N SER A 127 25.66 -3.24 6.23
CA SER A 127 25.56 -4.70 6.27
C SER A 127 24.18 -5.20 6.68
N SER A 128 23.32 -4.36 7.25
CA SER A 128 22.07 -4.80 7.85
C SER A 128 20.85 -4.01 7.39
N SER A 129 19.76 -4.73 7.20
CA SER A 129 18.47 -4.20 6.76
C SER A 129 17.33 -4.86 7.51
N LEU A 130 16.25 -4.13 7.71
CA LEU A 130 14.98 -4.63 8.17
C LEU A 130 14.18 -5.20 7.01
N ILE A 131 13.44 -6.28 7.24
CA ILE A 131 12.36 -6.68 6.35
C ILE A 131 11.07 -6.89 7.14
N VAL A 132 9.98 -6.31 6.65
CA VAL A 132 8.63 -6.50 7.18
C VAL A 132 7.69 -6.88 6.03
N GLY A 133 6.72 -7.74 6.31
CA GLY A 133 5.72 -8.11 5.32
C GLY A 133 4.62 -8.94 5.92
N ASN A 134 3.80 -9.54 5.07
CA ASN A 134 2.74 -10.47 5.46
C ASN A 134 3.12 -11.91 5.09
N TYR A 135 2.60 -12.84 5.89
CA TYR A 135 2.80 -14.29 5.68
C TYR A 135 1.46 -15.02 5.65
N ALA A 136 1.45 -16.19 5.02
CA ALA A 136 0.37 -17.15 5.04
C ALA A 136 0.81 -18.46 5.69
N GLN A 137 -0.16 -19.24 6.15
CA GLN A 137 0.06 -20.65 6.39
C GLN A 137 0.02 -21.40 5.05
N GLY A 138 1.12 -22.06 4.70
CA GLY A 138 1.36 -22.67 3.41
C GLY A 138 1.59 -21.65 2.29
N CYS A 139 1.49 -22.12 1.04
CA CYS A 139 1.76 -21.32 -0.15
C CYS A 139 0.48 -20.70 -0.73
N THR A 140 0.01 -19.63 -0.10
CA THR A 140 -1.19 -18.90 -0.54
C THR A 140 -1.07 -17.39 -0.37
N GLN A 141 -1.85 -16.63 -1.15
CA GLN A 141 -1.93 -15.17 -1.09
C GLN A 141 -2.84 -14.66 0.05
N TYR A 142 -3.34 -15.56 0.92
CA TYR A 142 -4.21 -15.24 2.03
C TYR A 142 -3.44 -15.20 3.34
N SER A 143 -3.15 -13.97 3.77
CA SER A 143 -2.38 -13.64 4.96
C SER A 143 -3.05 -14.13 6.25
N GLN A 144 -2.22 -14.62 7.18
CA GLN A 144 -2.56 -14.92 8.58
C GLN A 144 -2.05 -13.82 9.53
N GLY A 145 -1.00 -13.11 9.13
CA GLY A 145 -0.35 -12.14 9.99
C GLY A 145 0.77 -11.38 9.28
N LEU A 146 1.54 -10.66 10.09
CA LEU A 146 2.75 -9.94 9.71
C LEU A 146 3.98 -10.69 10.20
N TYR A 147 5.07 -10.60 9.45
CA TYR A 147 6.37 -11.07 9.87
C TYR A 147 7.38 -9.93 9.87
N PHE A 148 8.41 -10.11 10.66
CA PHE A 148 9.57 -9.23 10.70
C PHE A 148 10.83 -10.05 10.86
N SER A 149 11.90 -9.63 10.18
CA SER A 149 13.24 -10.17 10.38
C SER A 149 14.27 -9.09 10.11
N LYS A 150 15.43 -9.21 10.76
CA LYS A 150 16.62 -8.45 10.40
C LYS A 150 17.44 -9.30 9.45
N ILE A 151 17.88 -8.73 8.34
CA ILE A 151 18.80 -9.38 7.41
C ILE A 151 20.17 -8.78 7.68
N LYS A 152 21.14 -9.64 7.99
CA LYS A 152 22.54 -9.26 8.08
C LYS A 152 23.30 -9.91 6.93
N ASP A 153 23.97 -9.11 6.13
CA ASP A 153 24.60 -9.47 4.87
C ASP A 153 23.59 -10.14 3.91
N ALA A 154 23.57 -11.46 3.83
CA ALA A 154 22.63 -12.23 3.01
C ALA A 154 21.84 -13.26 3.84
N GLU A 155 21.89 -13.16 5.16
CA GLU A 155 21.28 -14.11 6.08
C GLU A 155 20.19 -13.43 6.91
N PRO A 156 18.93 -13.88 6.80
CA PRO A 156 17.89 -13.43 7.70
C PRO A 156 18.12 -14.02 9.09
N GLU A 157 18.05 -13.17 10.11
CA GLU A 157 17.98 -13.55 11.51
C GLU A 157 16.58 -14.11 11.84
N GLY A 158 16.37 -14.51 13.10
CA GLY A 158 15.12 -15.10 13.56
C GLY A 158 13.89 -14.25 13.27
N PHE A 159 12.80 -14.91 12.86
CA PHE A 159 11.55 -14.25 12.48
C PHE A 159 10.65 -13.97 13.69
N GLN A 160 10.14 -12.75 13.75
CA GLN A 160 9.04 -12.38 14.64
C GLN A 160 7.72 -12.51 13.87
N TRP A 161 6.78 -13.30 14.40
CA TRP A 161 5.49 -13.58 13.79
C TRP A 161 4.35 -12.95 14.59
N VAL A 162 3.58 -12.09 13.94
CA VAL A 162 2.44 -11.38 14.53
C VAL A 162 1.16 -11.81 13.81
N ASP A 163 0.47 -12.80 14.40
CA ASP A 163 -0.84 -13.26 13.95
C ASP A 163 -1.92 -12.17 14.17
N PHE A 164 -2.90 -12.04 13.27
CA PHE A 164 -3.94 -11.02 13.40
C PHE A 164 -4.80 -11.17 14.67
N SER A 165 -4.92 -12.37 15.25
CA SER A 165 -5.60 -12.58 16.54
C SER A 165 -4.82 -12.03 17.74
N LYS A 166 -3.56 -11.60 17.56
CA LYS A 166 -2.74 -10.94 18.59
C LYS A 166 -2.84 -9.41 18.52
N LEU A 167 -3.39 -8.87 17.44
CA LEU A 167 -3.61 -7.43 17.27
C LEU A 167 -4.89 -7.04 18.02
N GLU A 168 -4.80 -6.04 18.89
CA GLU A 168 -5.90 -5.66 19.79
C GLU A 168 -7.00 -4.90 19.04
N ASN A 169 -6.61 -4.08 18.07
CA ASN A 169 -7.48 -3.15 17.36
C ASN A 169 -7.86 -3.61 15.94
N PHE A 170 -7.27 -4.70 15.44
CA PHE A 170 -7.49 -5.21 14.08
C PHE A 170 -8.97 -5.33 13.67
N PHE A 171 -9.85 -5.72 14.58
CA PHE A 171 -11.29 -5.90 14.30
C PHE A 171 -12.16 -4.66 14.55
N ASN A 172 -11.56 -3.49 14.82
CA ASN A 172 -12.30 -2.27 15.16
C ASN A 172 -13.10 -1.69 13.98
N TYR A 173 -12.76 -2.04 12.74
CA TYR A 173 -13.56 -1.69 11.56
C TYR A 173 -14.96 -2.37 11.53
N LEU A 174 -15.17 -3.40 12.34
CA LEU A 174 -16.45 -4.12 12.40
C LEU A 174 -17.44 -3.39 13.31
N LYS A 175 -18.72 -3.38 12.90
CA LYS A 175 -19.83 -2.93 13.77
C LYS A 175 -19.80 -3.66 15.13
N PRO A 176 -20.18 -3.01 16.26
CA PRO A 176 -19.99 -3.55 17.61
C PRO A 176 -20.47 -5.00 17.81
N LYS A 177 -21.70 -5.32 17.36
CA LYS A 177 -22.25 -6.68 17.46
C LYS A 177 -21.44 -7.74 16.69
N ARG A 178 -20.88 -7.37 15.53
CA ARG A 178 -20.07 -8.28 14.71
C ARG A 178 -18.68 -8.43 15.30
N LYS A 179 -18.08 -7.34 15.81
CA LYS A 179 -16.81 -7.37 16.53
C LYS A 179 -16.88 -8.32 17.72
N GLN A 180 -17.90 -8.17 18.58
CA GLN A 180 -18.08 -9.02 19.76
C GLN A 180 -18.13 -10.50 19.39
N ARG A 181 -18.94 -10.89 18.39
CA ARG A 181 -19.02 -12.29 17.93
C ARG A 181 -17.69 -12.84 17.42
N VAL A 182 -16.90 -12.02 16.72
CA VAL A 182 -15.59 -12.43 16.20
C VAL A 182 -14.61 -12.63 17.37
N VAL A 183 -14.57 -11.71 18.33
CA VAL A 183 -13.71 -11.80 19.51
C VAL A 183 -14.07 -13.02 20.36
N GLU A 184 -15.35 -13.27 20.64
CA GLU A 184 -15.83 -14.45 21.37
C GLU A 184 -15.48 -15.76 20.66
N LYS A 185 -15.56 -15.77 19.31
CA LYS A 185 -15.16 -16.94 18.52
C LYS A 185 -13.65 -17.20 18.63
N ILE A 186 -12.83 -16.15 18.58
CA ILE A 186 -11.38 -16.22 18.72
C ILE A 186 -11.02 -16.73 20.11
N SER A 187 -11.63 -16.20 21.17
CA SER A 187 -11.35 -16.62 22.55
C SER A 187 -11.69 -18.09 22.76
N LYS A 188 -12.87 -18.53 22.29
CA LYS A 188 -13.28 -19.93 22.36
C LYS A 188 -12.32 -20.87 21.63
N GLN A 189 -11.84 -20.48 20.45
CA GLN A 189 -10.86 -21.30 19.71
C GLN A 189 -9.53 -21.42 20.46
N LYS A 190 -9.05 -20.32 21.05
CA LYS A 190 -7.83 -20.32 21.87
C LYS A 190 -7.97 -21.19 23.12
N GLU A 191 -9.13 -21.16 23.80
CA GLU A 191 -9.44 -22.05 24.92
C GLU A 191 -9.46 -23.54 24.52
N GLU A 192 -9.90 -23.85 23.30
CA GLU A 192 -9.85 -25.20 22.72
C GLU A 192 -8.45 -25.60 22.20
N GLY A 193 -7.42 -24.76 22.39
CA GLY A 193 -6.07 -25.00 21.89
C GLY A 193 -5.92 -24.90 20.36
N LYS A 194 -6.88 -24.25 19.68
CA LYS A 194 -6.88 -24.05 18.22
C LYS A 194 -6.43 -22.63 17.88
N GLU A 195 -5.56 -22.52 16.89
CA GLU A 195 -5.19 -21.22 16.33
C GLU A 195 -6.24 -20.74 15.30
N PRO A 196 -6.81 -19.53 15.46
CA PRO A 196 -7.74 -18.97 14.49
C PRO A 196 -7.05 -18.75 13.15
N LYS A 197 -7.67 -19.23 12.06
CA LYS A 197 -7.17 -19.01 10.70
C LYS A 197 -7.91 -17.88 10.01
N PHE A 198 -7.19 -16.81 9.69
CA PHE A 198 -7.69 -15.67 8.93
C PHE A 198 -7.36 -15.81 7.44
N ARG A 199 -8.06 -15.08 6.56
CA ARG A 199 -7.81 -15.15 5.12
C ARG A 199 -7.96 -13.77 4.49
N TYR A 200 -6.95 -12.93 4.70
CA TYR A 200 -6.94 -11.55 4.21
C TYR A 200 -5.92 -11.39 3.07
N ARG A 201 -6.26 -10.63 2.03
CA ARG A 201 -5.24 -10.10 1.11
C ARG A 201 -4.82 -8.73 1.61
N MET A 202 -3.52 -8.46 1.56
CA MET A 202 -2.96 -7.24 2.11
C MET A 202 -2.11 -6.52 1.08
N LEU A 203 -2.22 -5.20 1.05
CA LEU A 203 -1.31 -4.31 0.37
C LEU A 203 -0.44 -3.65 1.43
N VAL A 204 0.83 -4.03 1.51
CA VAL A 204 1.78 -3.53 2.51
C VAL A 204 2.48 -2.28 1.96
N HIS A 205 2.43 -1.17 2.70
CA HIS A 205 3.02 0.12 2.30
C HIS A 205 4.49 0.20 2.70
N ASP A 206 5.19 1.24 2.22
CA ASP A 206 6.56 1.53 2.62
C ASP A 206 6.67 1.79 4.14
N ILE A 207 7.81 1.43 4.73
CA ILE A 207 8.04 1.56 6.17
C ILE A 207 8.29 3.03 6.52
N ILE A 208 7.56 3.55 7.50
CA ILE A 208 7.73 4.93 7.98
C ILE A 208 8.62 4.91 9.23
N LYS A 209 9.79 5.55 9.17
CA LYS A 209 10.68 5.71 10.33
C LYS A 209 10.16 6.78 11.30
N ASN A 210 9.96 6.40 12.56
CA ASN A 210 9.44 7.28 13.61
C ASN A 210 10.36 7.28 14.84
N GLY A 211 11.49 7.99 14.73
CA GLY A 211 12.51 7.99 15.77
C GLY A 211 13.13 6.60 15.92
N GLU A 212 12.89 5.98 17.08
CA GLU A 212 13.33 4.61 17.40
C GLU A 212 12.28 3.54 17.04
N GLU A 213 11.07 3.96 16.65
CA GLU A 213 9.99 3.07 16.20
C GLU A 213 9.91 3.04 14.66
N PHE A 214 9.39 1.94 14.13
CA PHE A 214 9.00 1.79 12.73
C PHE A 214 7.49 1.62 12.63
N ILE A 215 6.86 2.40 11.76
CA ILE A 215 5.42 2.31 11.52
C ILE A 215 5.19 1.59 10.20
N LEU A 216 4.39 0.53 10.27
CA LEU A 216 3.88 -0.19 9.12
C LEU A 216 2.42 0.20 8.89
N VAL A 217 2.09 0.51 7.64
CA VAL A 217 0.71 0.63 7.17
C VAL A 217 0.43 -0.49 6.19
N ALA A 218 -0.72 -1.15 6.32
CA ALA A 218 -1.13 -2.15 5.36
C ALA A 218 -2.66 -2.17 5.20
N GLU A 219 -3.14 -2.37 3.98
CA GLU A 219 -4.55 -2.30 3.65
C GLU A 219 -5.11 -3.66 3.29
N VAL A 220 -6.26 -4.00 3.86
CA VAL A 220 -6.97 -5.24 3.53
C VAL A 220 -7.91 -5.00 2.36
N TYR A 221 -7.68 -5.73 1.26
CA TYR A 221 -8.43 -5.59 0.01
C TYR A 221 -9.00 -6.93 -0.49
N TYR A 222 -10.00 -6.85 -1.38
CA TYR A 222 -10.56 -8.00 -2.08
C TYR A 222 -10.93 -7.63 -3.52
N PRO A 223 -10.62 -8.46 -4.53
CA PRO A 223 -11.11 -8.23 -5.88
C PRO A 223 -12.63 -8.43 -5.94
N VAL A 224 -13.32 -7.47 -6.54
CA VAL A 224 -14.74 -7.48 -6.85
C VAL A 224 -14.89 -7.86 -8.32
N TYR A 225 -15.83 -8.77 -8.60
CA TYR A 225 -16.17 -9.19 -9.95
C TYR A 225 -17.65 -8.89 -10.19
N LYS A 226 -17.97 -8.25 -11.31
CA LYS A 226 -19.35 -8.07 -11.77
C LYS A 226 -19.79 -9.32 -12.51
N SER A 227 -20.99 -9.80 -12.16
CA SER A 227 -21.64 -10.89 -12.88
C SER A 227 -22.54 -10.28 -13.95
N GLY A 228 -22.17 -10.40 -15.21
CA GLY A 228 -23.04 -10.04 -16.33
C GLY A 228 -23.90 -11.24 -16.73
N ASN A 229 -25.23 -11.07 -16.79
CA ASN A 229 -26.10 -12.03 -17.47
C ASN A 229 -26.17 -11.64 -18.95
N MET A 230 -25.37 -12.30 -19.79
CA MET A 230 -25.46 -12.12 -21.24
C MET A 230 -26.56 -13.04 -21.79
N TYR A 231 -27.75 -12.49 -22.01
CA TYR A 231 -28.85 -13.18 -22.71
C TYR A 231 -28.62 -13.11 -24.22
N TYR A 232 -27.92 -14.10 -24.78
CA TYR A 232 -28.02 -14.42 -26.21
C TYR A 232 -29.09 -15.51 -26.41
N GLY A 233 -30.00 -15.28 -27.35
CA GLY A 233 -31.25 -15.99 -27.54
C GLY A 233 -31.23 -17.50 -27.26
N GLY A 234 -32.10 -17.95 -26.35
CA GLY A 234 -32.55 -19.34 -26.21
C GLY A 234 -31.55 -20.37 -25.65
N GLY A 235 -30.30 -20.02 -25.39
CA GLY A 235 -29.25 -20.93 -24.89
C GLY A 235 -28.88 -20.72 -23.42
N ARG A 236 -28.32 -21.75 -22.77
CA ARG A 236 -27.86 -21.71 -21.36
C ARG A 236 -26.89 -20.54 -21.15
N SER A 237 -27.23 -19.65 -20.22
CA SER A 237 -26.39 -18.53 -19.77
C SER A 237 -25.07 -19.05 -19.19
N ASN A 238 -23.94 -18.67 -19.79
CA ASN A 238 -22.65 -18.76 -19.12
C ASN A 238 -22.50 -17.52 -18.24
N ILE A 239 -22.37 -17.73 -16.92
CA ILE A 239 -22.10 -16.65 -15.97
C ILE A 239 -20.69 -16.13 -16.27
N HIS A 240 -20.60 -15.01 -16.98
CA HIS A 240 -19.34 -14.32 -17.20
C HIS A 240 -19.08 -13.38 -16.01
N ARG A 241 -17.97 -13.63 -15.30
CA ARG A 241 -17.51 -12.78 -14.20
C ARG A 241 -16.38 -11.92 -14.73
N GLU A 242 -16.66 -10.65 -14.95
CA GLU A 242 -15.65 -9.67 -15.32
C GLU A 242 -15.07 -9.04 -14.06
N TYR A 243 -13.75 -8.87 -14.04
CA TYR A 243 -13.10 -8.09 -12.99
C TYR A 243 -13.65 -6.66 -13.02
N ASP A 244 -13.91 -6.09 -11.85
CA ASP A 244 -14.50 -4.76 -11.72
C ASP A 244 -13.55 -3.79 -11.01
N ALA A 245 -13.22 -4.09 -9.75
CA ALA A 245 -12.38 -3.23 -8.91
C ALA A 245 -11.77 -4.01 -7.74
N PHE A 246 -10.84 -3.40 -7.02
CA PHE A 246 -10.44 -3.79 -5.67
C PHE A 246 -11.24 -3.03 -4.64
N ARG A 247 -11.87 -3.75 -3.70
CA ARG A 247 -12.55 -3.17 -2.55
C ARG A 247 -11.66 -3.24 -1.33
N TYR A 248 -11.50 -2.11 -0.65
CA TYR A 248 -10.73 -1.97 0.57
C TYR A 248 -11.68 -1.91 1.77
N THR A 249 -11.31 -2.56 2.87
CA THR A 249 -12.19 -2.67 4.06
C THR A 249 -11.65 -1.93 5.27
N HIS A 250 -10.35 -2.00 5.49
CA HIS A 250 -9.66 -1.30 6.56
C HIS A 250 -8.17 -1.26 6.26
N ALA A 251 -7.50 -0.28 6.85
CA ALA A 251 -6.06 -0.27 6.99
C ALA A 251 -5.68 -0.63 8.43
N ILE A 252 -4.56 -1.29 8.59
CA ILE A 252 -3.92 -1.50 9.89
C ILE A 252 -2.67 -0.63 9.96
N VAL A 253 -2.42 -0.10 11.16
CA VAL A 253 -1.23 0.69 11.46
C VAL A 253 -0.56 0.04 12.66
N CYS A 254 0.69 -0.38 12.51
CA CYS A 254 1.41 -1.07 13.57
C CYS A 254 2.73 -0.36 13.84
N GLY A 255 3.02 -0.11 15.12
CA GLY A 255 4.33 0.37 15.57
C GLY A 255 5.19 -0.79 16.04
N PHE A 256 6.44 -0.84 15.58
CA PHE A 256 7.44 -1.83 15.94
C PHE A 256 8.69 -1.16 16.48
N ASP A 257 9.42 -1.84 17.37
CA ASP A 257 10.78 -1.42 17.73
C ASP A 257 11.83 -1.93 16.71
N LYS A 258 13.10 -1.59 16.95
CA LYS A 258 14.22 -2.02 16.11
C LYS A 258 14.46 -3.53 16.05
N SER A 259 13.92 -4.28 17.01
CA SER A 259 14.00 -5.75 17.03
C SER A 259 12.82 -6.43 16.31
N GLY A 260 11.80 -5.65 15.91
CA GLY A 260 10.58 -6.18 15.28
C GLY A 260 9.49 -6.58 16.25
N LYS A 261 9.65 -6.24 17.51
CA LYS A 261 8.60 -6.48 18.50
C LYS A 261 7.48 -5.47 18.26
N LEU A 262 6.25 -5.97 18.14
CA LEU A 262 5.05 -5.14 18.08
C LEU A 262 4.91 -4.35 19.39
N LEU A 263 4.76 -3.03 19.26
CA LEU A 263 4.56 -2.12 20.38
C LEU A 263 3.09 -1.72 20.54
N TRP A 264 2.41 -1.49 19.41
CA TRP A 264 1.01 -1.08 19.37
C TRP A 264 0.42 -1.33 17.98
N ASP A 265 -0.90 -1.49 17.91
CA ASP A 265 -1.64 -1.54 16.66
C ASP A 265 -2.87 -0.63 16.70
N ASN A 266 -3.30 -0.18 15.53
CA ASN A 266 -4.51 0.59 15.30
C ASN A 266 -5.16 0.14 13.97
N CYS A 267 -6.44 0.45 13.80
CA CYS A 267 -7.22 0.04 12.64
C CYS A 267 -8.07 1.22 12.16
N PHE A 268 -7.89 1.58 10.89
CA PHE A 268 -8.63 2.66 10.24
C PHE A 268 -9.66 2.09 9.26
N ALA A 269 -10.94 2.37 9.48
CA ALA A 269 -12.03 1.80 8.69
C ALA A 269 -12.19 2.48 7.32
N LEU A 270 -12.25 1.68 6.25
CA LEU A 270 -12.45 2.13 4.88
C LEU A 270 -13.88 1.79 4.44
N GLU A 271 -14.72 2.82 4.31
CA GLU A 271 -16.15 2.64 4.06
C GLU A 271 -16.46 2.73 2.58
N ASN A 272 -16.71 1.59 1.94
CA ASN A 272 -17.03 1.48 0.50
C ASN A 272 -15.95 2.14 -0.37
N VAL A 273 -14.67 1.91 -0.06
CA VAL A 273 -13.55 2.37 -0.88
C VAL A 273 -13.28 1.31 -1.93
N GLU A 274 -13.34 1.69 -3.19
CA GLU A 274 -13.04 0.84 -4.34
C GLU A 274 -12.13 1.58 -5.32
N ASN A 275 -11.19 0.85 -5.92
CA ASN A 275 -10.31 1.37 -6.97
C ASN A 275 -10.11 0.30 -8.05
N ILE A 276 -10.13 0.70 -9.32
CA ILE A 276 -9.90 -0.22 -10.45
C ILE A 276 -8.46 -0.76 -10.41
N GLU A 277 -7.51 0.05 -9.92
CA GLU A 277 -6.13 -0.35 -9.74
C GLU A 277 -5.84 -0.67 -8.27
N LEU A 278 -4.91 -1.60 -8.03
CA LEU A 278 -4.47 -1.91 -6.66
C LEU A 278 -3.46 -0.87 -6.21
N LEU A 279 -3.96 0.25 -5.67
CA LEU A 279 -3.15 1.37 -5.20
C LEU A 279 -3.23 1.52 -3.66
N PRO A 280 -2.17 2.04 -3.01
CA PRO A 280 -2.22 2.46 -1.61
C PRO A 280 -3.23 3.61 -1.40
N MET A 281 -4.39 3.33 -0.82
CA MET A 281 -5.46 4.34 -0.68
C MET A 281 -5.24 5.24 0.54
N VAL A 282 -4.78 4.66 1.64
CA VAL A 282 -4.46 5.36 2.88
C VAL A 282 -3.08 6.00 2.79
N GLN A 283 -3.03 7.28 3.06
CA GLN A 283 -1.82 8.08 3.16
C GLN A 283 -1.64 8.53 4.61
N VAL A 284 -0.39 8.57 5.06
CA VAL A 284 -0.06 8.93 6.45
C VAL A 284 0.90 10.11 6.46
N THR A 285 0.50 11.18 7.15
CA THR A 285 1.40 12.27 7.54
C THR A 285 1.57 12.29 9.05
N ARG A 286 2.55 13.05 9.55
CA ARG A 286 2.88 13.11 10.98
C ARG A 286 3.06 14.54 11.42
N ARG A 287 2.52 14.87 12.59
CA ARG A 287 2.75 16.16 13.24
C ARG A 287 2.64 16.04 14.76
N ASP A 288 3.64 16.58 15.47
CA ASP A 288 3.66 16.63 16.94
C ASP A 288 3.44 15.26 17.61
N GLY A 289 3.99 14.19 17.03
CA GLY A 289 3.84 12.81 17.51
C GLY A 289 2.52 12.12 17.12
N LEU A 290 1.58 12.87 16.52
CA LEU A 290 0.31 12.35 16.00
C LEU A 290 0.47 11.90 14.55
N LEU A 291 -0.25 10.85 14.18
CA LEU A 291 -0.37 10.39 12.80
C LEU A 291 -1.72 10.82 12.25
N VAL A 292 -1.71 11.44 11.09
CA VAL A 292 -2.91 11.82 10.34
C VAL A 292 -3.06 10.83 9.19
N LEU A 293 -4.07 9.98 9.26
CA LEU A 293 -4.43 9.02 8.23
C LEU A 293 -5.47 9.67 7.33
N ALA A 294 -5.30 9.56 6.02
CA ALA A 294 -6.22 10.13 5.06
C ALA A 294 -6.44 9.20 3.86
N TYR A 295 -7.65 9.15 3.33
CA TYR A 295 -7.93 8.53 2.03
C TYR A 295 -8.95 9.36 1.22
N PRO A 296 -8.85 9.37 -0.11
CA PRO A 296 -9.82 10.01 -0.98
C PRO A 296 -11.01 9.08 -1.22
N LYS A 297 -12.22 9.65 -1.27
CA LYS A 297 -13.44 8.97 -1.70
C LYS A 297 -14.50 9.99 -2.11
N GLU A 298 -15.12 9.81 -3.29
CA GLU A 298 -16.26 10.64 -3.75
C GLU A 298 -15.99 12.15 -3.57
N GLU A 299 -14.86 12.65 -4.08
CA GLU A 299 -14.46 14.08 -4.01
C GLU A 299 -14.19 14.62 -2.60
N LYS A 300 -14.16 13.73 -1.62
CA LYS A 300 -13.93 14.04 -0.22
C LYS A 300 -12.66 13.35 0.27
N ILE A 301 -12.01 14.00 1.22
CA ILE A 301 -10.88 13.45 1.94
C ILE A 301 -11.38 13.06 3.32
N HIS A 302 -11.34 11.77 3.61
CA HIS A 302 -11.64 11.24 4.93
C HIS A 302 -10.36 11.22 5.74
N THR A 303 -10.38 11.79 6.94
CA THR A 303 -9.21 11.86 7.82
C THR A 303 -9.51 11.30 9.20
N GLU A 304 -8.54 10.62 9.80
CA GLU A 304 -8.58 10.21 11.20
C GLU A 304 -7.21 10.48 11.84
N VAL A 305 -7.20 10.89 13.11
CA VAL A 305 -5.96 11.21 13.82
C VAL A 305 -5.75 10.23 14.95
N ILE A 306 -4.58 9.59 14.95
CA ILE A 306 -4.21 8.62 15.97
C ILE A 306 -2.94 9.03 16.71
N GLU A 307 -2.89 8.60 17.96
CA GLU A 307 -1.69 8.56 18.77
C GLU A 307 -1.49 7.10 19.20
N ARG A 308 -0.60 6.40 18.48
CA ARG A 308 -0.36 4.96 18.67
C ARG A 308 -1.69 4.18 18.58
N SER A 309 -2.06 3.40 19.59
CA SER A 309 -3.30 2.61 19.63
C SER A 309 -4.57 3.42 19.88
N ARG A 310 -4.47 4.73 20.16
CA ARG A 310 -5.62 5.58 20.50
C ARG A 310 -6.02 6.46 19.32
N VAL A 311 -7.31 6.46 18.98
CA VAL A 311 -7.91 7.47 18.10
C VAL A 311 -8.12 8.75 18.91
N VAL A 312 -7.48 9.85 18.50
CA VAL A 312 -7.55 11.16 19.18
C VAL A 312 -8.56 12.07 18.48
N ARG A 313 -8.73 11.92 17.17
CA ARG A 313 -9.84 12.52 16.42
C ARG A 313 -10.47 11.46 15.55
N GLU A 314 -11.77 11.27 15.74
CA GLU A 314 -12.58 10.41 14.89
C GLU A 314 -12.64 10.94 13.46
N LYS A 315 -13.19 10.13 12.57
CA LYS A 315 -13.29 10.38 11.14
C LYS A 315 -13.93 11.74 10.85
N GLU A 316 -13.15 12.64 10.25
CA GLU A 316 -13.59 13.91 9.68
C GLU A 316 -13.64 13.79 8.15
N ILE A 317 -14.48 14.61 7.51
CA ILE A 317 -14.71 14.57 6.07
C ILE A 317 -14.51 15.98 5.52
N HIS A 318 -13.61 16.13 4.56
CA HIS A 318 -13.24 17.42 3.97
C HIS A 318 -13.54 17.41 2.48
N GLU A 319 -14.30 18.39 2.00
CA GLU A 319 -14.60 18.52 0.57
C GLU A 319 -13.43 19.14 -0.19
N LEU A 320 -13.13 18.61 -1.38
CA LEU A 320 -12.18 19.22 -2.28
C LEU A 320 -12.77 20.50 -2.89
N LYS A 321 -11.99 21.57 -2.87
CA LYS A 321 -12.36 22.85 -3.49
C LYS A 321 -11.81 22.93 -4.91
N THR A 322 -12.55 23.61 -5.77
CA THR A 322 -12.11 24.03 -7.10
C THR A 322 -11.22 25.27 -6.99
N ALA A 323 -10.40 25.51 -8.02
CA ALA A 323 -9.53 26.70 -8.06
C ALA A 323 -10.30 28.00 -8.37
N VAL A 324 -11.48 27.90 -8.98
CA VAL A 324 -12.31 29.03 -9.40
C VAL A 324 -13.52 29.15 -8.49
N GLU A 325 -13.69 30.31 -7.86
CA GLU A 325 -14.84 30.58 -7.01
C GLU A 325 -16.16 30.50 -7.80
N GLY A 326 -17.14 29.76 -7.29
CA GLY A 326 -18.42 29.51 -7.95
C GLY A 326 -18.45 28.33 -8.94
N GLU A 327 -17.29 27.70 -9.23
CA GLU A 327 -17.26 26.39 -9.91
C GLU A 327 -17.47 25.26 -8.89
N LYS A 328 -18.28 24.26 -9.27
CA LYS A 328 -18.47 23.03 -8.51
C LYS A 328 -17.94 21.83 -9.30
N ILE A 329 -17.56 20.80 -8.58
CA ILE A 329 -17.25 19.49 -9.17
C ILE A 329 -18.60 18.85 -9.53
N VAL A 330 -18.73 18.44 -10.79
CA VAL A 330 -19.93 17.82 -11.36
C VAL A 330 -19.79 16.32 -11.36
N ASP A 331 -18.58 15.85 -11.64
CA ASP A 331 -18.20 14.44 -11.70
C ASP A 331 -16.67 14.34 -11.50
N SER A 332 -16.20 13.20 -11.03
CA SER A 332 -14.77 12.96 -10.85
C SER A 332 -14.41 11.50 -11.11
N GLU A 333 -13.24 11.32 -11.69
CA GLU A 333 -12.62 10.00 -11.72
C GLU A 333 -12.07 9.66 -10.31
N GLN A 334 -11.57 8.42 -10.14
CA GLN A 334 -10.95 7.99 -8.90
C GLN A 334 -9.68 8.82 -8.63
N GLY A 335 -9.84 9.89 -7.84
CA GLY A 335 -8.75 10.76 -7.43
C GLY A 335 -7.72 10.03 -6.57
N VAL A 336 -6.45 10.44 -6.70
CA VAL A 336 -5.33 9.91 -5.92
C VAL A 336 -4.97 10.90 -4.83
N LEU A 337 -4.60 10.37 -3.67
CA LEU A 337 -4.02 11.14 -2.58
C LEU A 337 -2.60 10.63 -2.33
N ALA A 338 -1.66 11.54 -2.15
CA ALA A 338 -0.29 11.21 -1.73
C ALA A 338 0.07 12.02 -0.49
N ALA A 339 0.65 11.35 0.52
CA ALA A 339 1.38 12.06 1.57
C ALA A 339 2.60 12.75 0.93
N TRP A 340 2.84 14.00 1.29
CA TRP A 340 3.92 14.79 0.69
C TRP A 340 5.05 15.06 1.68
N TYR A 341 5.05 16.21 2.33
CA TYR A 341 6.02 16.56 3.38
C TYR A 341 5.31 17.12 4.60
N ASP A 342 5.86 16.88 5.79
CA ASP A 342 5.32 17.36 7.05
C ASP A 342 3.82 16.99 7.21
N ARG A 343 2.93 17.98 7.24
CA ARG A 343 1.48 17.84 7.40
C ARG A 343 0.69 17.91 6.10
N PHE A 344 1.39 17.94 4.96
CA PHE A 344 0.79 18.21 3.67
C PHE A 344 0.50 16.93 2.90
N PHE A 345 -0.64 16.93 2.24
CA PHE A 345 -1.01 15.95 1.23
C PHE A 345 -1.15 16.63 -0.12
N VAL A 346 -1.05 15.86 -1.20
CA VAL A 346 -1.41 16.28 -2.55
C VAL A 346 -2.53 15.37 -3.04
N ALA A 347 -3.67 15.95 -3.38
CA ALA A 347 -4.76 15.27 -4.06
C ALA A 347 -4.72 15.65 -5.54
N TYR A 348 -4.78 14.68 -6.43
CA TYR A 348 -4.72 14.93 -7.87
C TYR A 348 -5.53 13.90 -8.67
N GLY A 349 -5.92 14.27 -9.88
CA GLY A 349 -6.69 13.42 -10.78
C GLY A 349 -7.44 14.24 -11.82
N TYR A 350 -8.35 13.56 -12.52
CA TYR A 350 -9.25 14.19 -13.48
C TYR A 350 -10.62 14.41 -12.85
N GLN A 351 -11.17 15.60 -13.08
CA GLN A 351 -12.50 15.97 -12.63
C GLN A 351 -13.19 16.83 -13.67
N LYS A 352 -14.52 16.79 -13.67
CA LYS A 352 -15.36 17.64 -14.49
C LYS A 352 -15.91 18.76 -13.63
N VAL A 353 -15.58 20.00 -13.97
CA VAL A 353 -16.01 21.19 -13.22
C VAL A 353 -16.96 22.03 -14.06
N GLY A 354 -17.90 22.71 -13.41
CA GLY A 354 -18.85 23.60 -14.08
C GLY A 354 -19.40 24.69 -13.16
N GLY A 355 -19.94 25.76 -13.75
CA GLY A 355 -20.56 26.85 -13.00
C GLY A 355 -21.88 26.44 -12.37
N GLU A 356 -22.19 27.03 -11.20
CA GLU A 356 -23.35 26.72 -10.36
C GLU A 356 -24.72 26.75 -11.09
N LYS A 357 -24.82 27.47 -12.21
CA LYS A 357 -26.08 27.68 -12.91
C LYS A 357 -26.22 26.94 -14.26
N TRP A 358 -25.14 26.44 -14.87
CA TRP A 358 -25.19 25.79 -16.20
C TRP A 358 -24.23 24.59 -16.32
N ALA A 359 -24.74 23.37 -16.09
CA ALA A 359 -23.99 22.12 -16.31
C ALA A 359 -23.55 21.90 -17.78
N SER A 360 -24.16 22.62 -18.72
CA SER A 360 -23.84 22.57 -20.16
C SER A 360 -22.51 23.24 -20.53
N SER A 361 -21.86 23.94 -19.59
CA SER A 361 -20.54 24.57 -19.78
C SER A 361 -19.45 23.87 -18.95
N SER A 362 -19.66 22.61 -18.61
CA SER A 362 -18.69 21.83 -17.85
C SER A 362 -17.46 21.49 -18.69
N ARG A 363 -16.30 21.44 -18.04
CA ARG A 363 -15.01 21.14 -18.67
C ARG A 363 -14.25 20.11 -17.84
N ASP A 364 -13.48 19.27 -18.53
CA ASP A 364 -12.58 18.32 -17.89
C ASP A 364 -11.28 19.03 -17.52
N VAL A 365 -10.80 18.80 -16.30
CA VAL A 365 -9.56 19.39 -15.78
C VAL A 365 -8.74 18.34 -15.06
N PHE A 366 -7.42 18.40 -15.24
CA PHE A 366 -6.48 17.75 -14.34
C PHE A 366 -6.23 18.70 -13.17
N TYR A 367 -6.55 18.28 -11.95
CA TYR A 367 -6.36 19.09 -10.75
C TYR A 367 -5.19 18.59 -9.92
N VAL A 368 -4.56 19.53 -9.20
CA VAL A 368 -3.55 19.25 -8.18
C VAL A 368 -3.83 20.16 -6.99
N ASN A 369 -4.35 19.59 -5.92
CA ASN A 369 -4.71 20.29 -4.71
C ASN A 369 -3.71 19.97 -3.60
N LYS A 370 -3.02 21.01 -3.10
CA LYS A 370 -2.24 20.92 -1.87
C LYS A 370 -3.16 21.04 -0.67
N LEU A 371 -3.17 20.02 0.18
CA LEU A 371 -3.99 19.95 1.38
C LEU A 371 -3.09 20.02 2.62
N SER A 372 -3.57 20.64 3.68
CA SER A 372 -2.87 20.66 4.97
C SER A 372 -3.84 20.34 6.08
N TYR A 373 -3.41 19.52 7.04
CA TYR A 373 -4.21 19.21 8.21
C TYR A 373 -3.47 19.62 9.48
N ASP A 374 -4.18 20.25 10.42
CA ASP A 374 -3.65 20.59 11.73
C ASP A 374 -4.36 19.78 12.82
N PRO A 375 -3.72 18.72 13.35
CA PRO A 375 -4.34 17.87 14.37
C PRO A 375 -4.47 18.55 15.73
N ASN A 376 -3.97 19.79 15.88
CA ASN A 376 -4.11 20.59 17.08
C ASN A 376 -5.08 21.76 16.90
N ALA A 377 -5.61 22.00 15.69
CA ALA A 377 -6.55 23.09 15.45
C ALA A 377 -7.92 22.84 16.13
N PRO A 378 -8.60 23.88 16.67
CA PRO A 378 -9.92 23.73 17.30
C PRO A 378 -10.94 23.13 16.32
N ARG A 379 -11.85 22.26 16.82
CA ARG A 379 -12.95 21.73 16.01
C ARG A 379 -13.90 22.87 15.60
N PRO A 380 -14.34 22.94 14.34
CA PRO A 380 -15.40 23.86 13.92
C PRO A 380 -16.66 23.70 14.78
N ASP A 381 -17.01 22.45 15.09
CA ASP A 381 -18.26 22.09 15.80
C ASP A 381 -18.22 22.40 17.31
N ALA A 382 -17.03 22.56 17.89
CA ALA A 382 -16.90 22.94 19.31
C ALA A 382 -17.42 24.36 19.59
N LYS A 383 -17.57 25.20 18.56
CA LYS A 383 -18.19 26.53 18.70
C LYS A 383 -19.72 26.50 18.68
N GLU A 384 -20.36 25.44 18.17
CA GLU A 384 -21.83 25.31 18.19
C GLU A 384 -22.32 24.65 19.49
N GLU A 385 -21.56 23.72 20.07
CA GLU A 385 -21.91 23.14 21.39
C GLU A 385 -21.80 24.20 22.51
N ALA A 386 -20.77 25.04 22.50
CA ALA A 386 -20.61 26.13 23.47
C ALA A 386 -21.64 27.28 23.30
N LYS A 387 -22.34 27.36 22.16
CA LYS A 387 -23.45 28.31 21.95
C LYS A 387 -24.81 27.77 22.36
N LYS A 388 -24.95 26.45 22.58
CA LYS A 388 -26.18 25.83 23.10
C LYS A 388 -26.21 25.75 24.62
N GLU A 389 -25.07 25.99 25.29
CA GLU A 389 -24.96 26.01 26.75
C GLU A 389 -24.91 27.43 27.36
N ASN A 390 -25.13 28.49 26.57
CA ASN A 390 -25.24 29.87 27.06
C ASN A 390 -26.62 30.49 26.78
#